data_AF-K8GGA0-F1
#
_entry.id   AF-K8GGA0-F1
#
_cell.length_a   1.000
_cell.length_b   1.000
_cell.length_c   1.000
_cell.angle_alpha   90.00
_cell.angle_beta   90.00
_cell.angle_gamma   90.00
#
_symmetry.space_group_name_H-M   'P 1'
#
loop_
_entity.id
_entity.type
_entity.pdbx_description
1 polymer ?
#
loop_
_entity_poly.entity_id
_entity_poly.type
_entity_poly.pdbx_seq_one_letter_code
_entity_poly.pdbx_strand_id
1 'polypeptide(L)'
;MTAAEITSWVLGPLLAMMIFLFIFRIVLTWYPQVDVTRFPFNLVILPTEPFLAPVRKIIPPLGGVDITPILWVGILSLLREILLGQQGLLTMMTRMG
;
A
#
# COMPACT_ATOMS: atom_id res chain seq x y z
N MET A 1 19.51 -9.61 -18.11
CA MET A 1 18.56 -9.51 -16.98
C MET A 1 19.32 -9.71 -15.68
N THR A 2 19.58 -8.64 -14.94
CA THR A 2 20.24 -8.67 -13.64
C THR A 2 19.23 -9.01 -12.54
N ALA A 3 19.72 -9.45 -11.37
CA ALA A 3 18.85 -9.71 -10.22
C ALA A 3 18.09 -8.44 -9.77
N ALA A 4 18.70 -7.26 -9.89
CA ALA A 4 18.08 -5.97 -9.55
C ALA A 4 16.92 -5.62 -10.50
N GLU A 5 17.04 -5.94 -11.78
CA GLU A 5 15.96 -5.77 -12.75
C GLU A 5 14.77 -6.66 -12.37
N ILE A 6 15.00 -7.96 -12.18
CA ILE A 6 13.93 -8.91 -11.82
C ILE A 6 13.21 -8.45 -10.53
N THR A 7 13.99 -8.04 -9.53
CA THR A 7 13.46 -7.52 -8.26
C THR A 7 12.58 -6.29 -8.49
N SER A 8 13.00 -5.36 -9.34
CA SER A 8 12.24 -4.15 -9.64
C SER A 8 10.92 -4.44 -10.37
N TRP A 9 10.94 -5.40 -11.29
CA TRP A 9 9.76 -5.82 -12.05
C TRP A 9 8.69 -6.48 -11.19
N VAL A 10 9.07 -7.08 -10.06
CA VAL A 10 8.15 -7.68 -9.10
C VAL A 10 7.71 -6.67 -8.03
N LEU A 11 8.67 -5.99 -7.39
CA LEU A 11 8.37 -5.07 -6.28
C LEU A 11 7.58 -3.83 -6.74
N GLY A 12 7.86 -3.31 -7.94
CA GLY A 12 7.19 -2.11 -8.45
C GLY A 12 5.67 -2.26 -8.53
N PRO A 13 5.16 -3.25 -9.28
CA PRO A 13 3.72 -3.52 -9.35
C PRO A 13 3.10 -3.88 -8.00
N LEU A 14 3.79 -4.66 -7.16
CA LEU A 14 3.26 -5.03 -5.83
C LEU A 14 3.08 -3.82 -4.92
N LEU A 15 4.08 -2.93 -4.84
CA LEU A 15 3.98 -1.69 -4.07
C LEU A 15 2.91 -0.76 -4.67
N ALA A 16 2.82 -0.67 -6.00
CA ALA A 16 1.76 0.08 -6.69
C ALA A 16 0.37 -0.41 -6.28
N MET A 17 0.18 -1.72 -6.34
CA MET A 17 -1.09 -2.37 -6.03
C MET A 17 -1.47 -2.13 -4.57
N MET A 18 -0.54 -2.32 -3.62
CA MET A 18 -0.83 -2.08 -2.21
C MET A 18 -1.18 -0.62 -1.93
N ILE A 19 -0.45 0.34 -2.49
CA ILE A 19 -0.78 1.78 -2.37
C ILE A 19 -2.19 2.04 -2.90
N PHE A 20 -2.50 1.51 -4.09
CA PHE A 20 -3.82 1.65 -4.69
C PHE A 20 -4.93 1.06 -3.82
N LEU A 21 -4.73 -0.13 -3.26
CA LEU A 21 -5.69 -0.75 -2.34
C LEU A 21 -5.87 0.07 -1.06
N PHE A 22 -4.80 0.65 -0.50
CA PHE A 22 -4.94 1.55 0.65
C PHE A 22 -5.69 2.84 0.30
N ILE A 23 -5.51 3.40 -0.90
CA ILE A 23 -6.32 4.53 -1.36
C ILE A 23 -7.81 4.14 -1.40
N PHE A 24 -8.12 2.96 -1.95
CA PHE A 24 -9.50 2.44 -1.90
C PHE A 24 -10.00 2.24 -0.47
N ARG A 25 -9.15 1.78 0.45
CA ARG A 25 -9.52 1.67 1.87
C ARG A 25 -9.91 3.02 2.46
N ILE A 26 -9.17 4.09 2.17
CA ILE A 26 -9.54 5.44 2.63
C ILE A 26 -10.98 5.76 2.20
N VAL A 27 -11.29 5.58 0.92
CA VAL A 27 -12.64 5.86 0.40
C VAL A 27 -13.69 4.97 1.08
N LEU A 28 -13.45 3.67 1.22
CA LEU A 28 -14.41 2.75 1.85
C LEU A 28 -14.69 3.09 3.32
N THR A 29 -13.73 3.69 4.03
CA THR A 29 -13.96 4.10 5.43
C THR A 29 -14.94 5.27 5.56
N TRP A 30 -15.19 6.03 4.49
CA TRP A 30 -16.19 7.11 4.48
C TRP A 30 -17.62 6.59 4.28
N TYR A 31 -17.79 5.34 3.84
CA TYR A 31 -19.08 4.72 3.57
C TYR A 31 -19.29 3.47 4.43
N PRO A 32 -19.43 3.61 5.77
CA PRO A 32 -19.53 2.48 6.69
C PRO A 32 -20.75 1.58 6.47
N GLN A 33 -21.78 2.09 5.78
CA GLN A 33 -22.97 1.32 5.40
C GLN A 33 -22.73 0.28 4.28
N VAL A 34 -21.59 0.32 3.59
CA VAL A 34 -21.27 -0.65 2.52
C VAL A 34 -20.86 -1.98 3.14
N ASP A 35 -21.43 -3.09 2.63
CA ASP A 35 -20.98 -4.44 2.99
C ASP A 35 -19.62 -4.75 2.33
N VAL A 36 -18.56 -4.41 3.05
CA VAL A 36 -17.17 -4.60 2.59
C VAL A 36 -16.73 -6.06 2.54
N THR A 37 -17.55 -7.00 3.04
CA THR A 37 -17.24 -8.45 3.01
C THR A 37 -17.61 -9.09 1.66
N ARG A 38 -18.37 -8.38 0.83
CA ARG A 38 -18.83 -8.85 -0.49
C ARG A 38 -17.89 -8.42 -1.60
N PHE A 39 -17.93 -9.16 -2.71
CA PHE A 39 -17.25 -8.79 -3.94
C PHE A 39 -17.87 -7.49 -4.52
N PRO A 40 -17.07 -6.53 -5.01
CA PRO A 40 -15.60 -6.57 -5.15
C PRO A 40 -14.82 -6.01 -3.95
N PHE A 41 -15.51 -5.48 -2.92
CA PHE A 41 -14.86 -4.76 -1.81
C PHE A 41 -13.93 -5.64 -1.00
N ASN A 42 -14.26 -6.92 -0.82
CA ASN A 42 -13.42 -7.88 -0.11
C ASN A 42 -12.00 -8.02 -0.71
N LEU A 43 -11.82 -7.79 -2.03
CA LEU A 43 -10.51 -7.77 -2.68
C LEU A 43 -9.61 -6.65 -2.16
N VAL A 44 -10.21 -5.58 -1.62
CA VAL A 44 -9.49 -4.47 -0.99
C VAL A 44 -9.26 -4.75 0.49
N ILE A 45 -10.28 -5.26 1.19
CA ILE A 45 -10.20 -5.50 2.64
C ILE A 45 -9.18 -6.57 2.99
N LEU A 46 -9.27 -7.74 2.35
CA LEU A 46 -8.46 -8.91 2.69
C LEU A 46 -6.93 -8.64 2.67
N PRO A 47 -6.35 -8.04 1.63
CA PRO A 47 -4.91 -7.79 1.59
C PRO A 47 -4.47 -6.63 2.49
N THR A 48 -5.36 -5.68 2.82
CA THR A 48 -4.98 -4.49 3.60
C THR A 48 -5.20 -4.65 5.10
N GLU A 49 -6.17 -5.46 5.54
CA GLU A 49 -6.53 -5.63 6.94
C GLU A 49 -5.38 -6.11 7.85
N PRO A 50 -4.51 -7.07 7.44
CA PRO A 50 -3.39 -7.51 8.28
C PRO A 50 -2.43 -6.38 8.67
N PHE A 51 -2.35 -5.32 7.86
CA PHE A 51 -1.52 -4.15 8.12
C PHE A 51 -2.24 -3.09 8.96
N LEU A 52 -3.57 -3.00 8.82
CA LEU A 52 -4.39 -1.99 9.50
C LEU A 52 -4.76 -2.40 10.92
N ALA A 53 -5.15 -3.67 11.12
CA ALA A 53 -5.54 -4.21 12.42
C ALA A 53 -4.53 -3.94 13.56
N PRO A 54 -3.20 -4.14 13.39
CA PRO A 54 -2.24 -3.80 14.43
C PRO A 54 -2.08 -2.29 14.64
N VAL A 55 -2.09 -1.50 13.56
CA VAL A 55 -1.91 -0.04 13.65
C VAL A 55 -3.10 0.62 14.35
N ARG A 56 -4.33 0.12 14.12
CA ARG A 56 -5.54 0.61 14.79
C ARG A 56 -5.51 0.47 16.32
N LYS A 57 -4.68 -0.43 16.86
CA LYS A 57 -4.47 -0.55 18.31
C LYS A 57 -3.71 0.64 18.90
N ILE A 58 -2.92 1.33 18.08
CA ILE A 58 -2.12 2.49 18.46
C ILE A 58 -2.83 3.78 18.04
N ILE A 59 -3.38 3.79 16.82
CA ILE A 59 -4.07 4.94 16.22
C ILE A 59 -5.52 4.52 15.98
N PRO A 60 -6.43 4.72 16.95
CA PRO A 60 -7.82 4.34 16.79
C PRO A 60 -8.51 5.18 15.70
N PRO A 61 -9.62 4.69 15.11
CA PRO A 61 -10.43 5.49 14.19
C PRO A 61 -10.89 6.80 14.82
N LEU A 62 -10.85 7.88 14.04
CA LEU A 62 -11.26 9.22 14.48
C LEU A 62 -12.62 9.55 13.86
N GLY A 63 -13.61 9.87 14.69
CA GLY A 63 -14.95 10.21 14.21
C GLY A 63 -15.62 9.08 13.40
N GLY A 64 -15.29 7.82 13.68
CA GLY A 64 -15.81 6.66 12.95
C GLY A 64 -15.11 6.36 11.61
N VAL A 65 -14.12 7.18 11.22
CA VAL A 65 -13.32 7.00 10.01
C VAL A 65 -11.94 6.46 10.37
N ASP A 66 -11.52 5.39 9.70
CA ASP A 66 -10.19 4.83 9.89
C ASP A 66 -9.14 5.59 9.07
N ILE A 67 -8.24 6.27 9.78
CA ILE A 67 -7.15 7.06 9.19
C ILE A 67 -5.88 6.24 8.94
N THR A 68 -5.80 5.01 9.45
CA THR A 68 -4.60 4.17 9.34
C THR A 68 -4.21 3.81 7.89
N PRO A 69 -5.13 3.70 6.90
CA PRO A 69 -4.74 3.52 5.50
C PRO A 69 -3.91 4.69 4.93
N ILE A 70 -4.16 5.92 5.38
CA ILE A 70 -3.43 7.12 4.93
C ILE A 70 -1.95 7.00 5.32
N LEU A 71 -1.69 6.54 6.55
CA LEU A 71 -0.33 6.30 7.03
C LEU A 71 0.39 5.28 6.14
N TRP A 72 -0.28 4.18 5.78
CA TRP A 72 0.29 3.15 4.90
C TRP A 72 0.53 3.64 3.47
N VAL A 73 -0.32 4.51 2.92
CA VAL A 73 -0.05 5.18 1.64
C VAL A 73 1.26 5.96 1.73
N GLY A 74 1.46 6.74 2.78
CA GLY A 74 2.69 7.50 3.00
C GLY A 74 3.93 6.61 3.10
N ILE A 75 3.88 5.59 3.97
CA ILE A 75 4.99 4.63 4.20
C ILE A 75 5.36 3.91 2.91
N LEU A 76 4.38 3.34 2.20
CA LEU A 76 4.65 2.57 0.99
C LEU A 76 5.10 3.46 -0.18
N SER A 77 4.59 4.69 -0.28
CA SER A 77 5.03 5.64 -1.30
C SER A 77 6.49 6.04 -1.07
N LEU A 78 6.86 6.33 0.18
CA LEU A 78 8.25 6.63 0.52
C LEU A 78 9.17 5.43 0.24
N LEU A 79 8.74 4.22 0.65
CA LEU A 79 9.50 2.99 0.39
C LEU A 79 9.69 2.77 -1.12
N ARG A 80 8.64 2.98 -1.91
CA ARG A 80 8.71 2.88 -3.37
C ARG A 80 9.68 3.90 -3.96
N GLU A 81 9.66 5.15 -3.50
CA GLU A 81 10.57 6.18 -4.00
C GLU A 81 12.04 5.84 -3.67
N ILE A 82 12.32 5.42 -2.44
CA ILE A 82 13.67 5.02 -2.01
C ILE A 82 14.19 3.82 -2.81
N LEU A 83 13.36 2.84 -3.12
CA LEU A 83 13.79 1.62 -3.81
C LEU A 83 13.79 1.77 -5.34
N LEU A 84 12.74 2.37 -5.91
CA LEU A 84 12.39 2.32 -7.33
C LEU A 84 12.21 3.71 -7.97
N GLY A 85 12.40 4.79 -7.22
CA GLY A 85 12.34 6.16 -7.73
C GLY A 85 13.43 6.46 -8.78
N GLN A 86 13.45 7.69 -9.29
CA GLN A 86 14.44 8.10 -10.29
C GLN A 86 15.88 8.00 -9.77
N GLN A 87 16.04 8.23 -8.46
CA GLN A 87 17.27 8.04 -7.68
C GLN A 87 17.17 6.82 -6.74
N GLY A 88 16.24 5.90 -7.00
CA GLY A 88 16.02 4.75 -6.13
C GLY A 88 17.19 3.76 -6.17
N LEU A 89 17.45 3.08 -5.06
CA LEU A 89 18.58 2.16 -4.89
C LEU A 89 18.63 1.08 -5.99
N LEU A 90 17.49 0.44 -6.27
CA LEU A 90 17.42 -0.60 -7.30
C LEU A 90 17.58 0.00 -8.70
N THR A 91 17.00 1.17 -8.94
CA THR A 91 17.17 1.91 -10.21
C THR A 91 18.62 2.32 -10.46
N MET A 92 19.37 2.69 -9.42
CA MET A 92 20.79 2.99 -9.55
C MET A 92 21.59 1.72 -9.85
N MET A 93 21.30 0.62 -9.14
CA MET A 93 21.98 -0.66 -9.38
C MET A 93 21.78 -1.20 -10.80
N THR A 94 20.58 -1.05 -11.37
CA THR A 94 20.32 -1.49 -12.76
C THR A 94 21.00 -0.62 -13.81
N ARG A 95 21.39 0.61 -13.49
CA ARG A 95 22.12 1.51 -14.39
C ARG A 95 23.64 1.32 -14.34
N MET A 96 24.16 0.78 -13.24
CA MET A 96 25.59 0.63 -12.99
C MET A 96 26.16 -0.73 -13.40
N GLY A 97 25.31 -1.76 -13.54
CA GLY A 97 25.70 -3.12 -13.94
C GLY A 97 25.24 -3.45 -15.35
#